data_AF-A0A0U5FE36-F1
#
_entry.id   AF-A0A0U5FE36-F1
#
_cell.length_a   1.000
_cell.length_b   1.000
_cell.length_c   1.000
_cell.angle_alpha   90.00
_cell.angle_beta   90.00
_cell.angle_gamma   90.00
#
_symmetry.space_group_name_H-M   'P 1'
#
loop_
_entity.id
_entity.type
_entity.pdbx_description
1 polymer ?
#
loop_
_entity_poly.entity_id
_entity_poly.type
_entity_poly.pdbx_seq_one_letter_code
_entity_poly.pdbx_strand_id
1 'polypeptide(L)'
;MLAGGQGAQDEIVTTCMVWRIDAGDYAGALELGAYVLKHQLQMPDRFTRTVGCVLAEEIAEAALSAQKTGQPFDAAVLADTATLTAEQDMPDEVRAKLHLALARASLAGITDETPADQAQPIAAAAVADLQRAIALHGSCGGKKDLERAERLLKKFSVEPAGTNA
;
A
#
# COMPACT_ATOMS: atom_id res chain seq x y z
N MET A 1 39.31 19.35 2.14
CA MET A 1 39.03 18.02 2.74
C MET A 1 37.81 17.45 2.04
N LEU A 2 37.92 16.28 1.41
CA LEU A 2 36.81 15.58 0.75
C LEU A 2 35.94 14.88 1.81
N ALA A 3 35.22 15.66 2.61
CA ALA A 3 34.33 15.15 3.65
C ALA A 3 32.96 14.66 3.10
N GLY A 4 32.73 14.77 1.79
CA GLY A 4 31.43 14.51 1.16
C GLY A 4 31.25 13.10 0.57
N GLY A 5 32.14 12.15 0.83
CA GLY A 5 32.14 10.86 0.11
C GLY A 5 30.88 10.02 0.36
N GLN A 6 30.60 9.67 1.61
CA GLN A 6 29.47 8.80 1.98
C GLN A 6 28.19 9.59 2.28
N GLY A 7 28.27 10.64 3.11
CA GLY A 7 27.09 11.43 3.47
C GLY A 7 26.39 12.11 2.29
N ALA A 8 27.14 12.63 1.31
CA ALA A 8 26.52 13.22 0.12
C ALA A 8 25.96 12.16 -0.83
N GLN A 9 26.52 10.95 -0.85
CA GLN A 9 25.95 9.84 -1.62
C GLN A 9 24.64 9.35 -0.99
N ASP A 10 24.58 9.25 0.34
CA ASP A 10 23.37 8.86 1.06
C ASP A 10 22.23 9.89 0.86
N GLU A 11 22.56 11.18 0.85
CA GLU A 11 21.62 12.26 0.56
C GLU A 11 21.11 12.21 -0.89
N ILE A 12 21.97 11.87 -1.86
CA ILE A 12 21.58 11.70 -3.26
C ILE A 12 20.61 10.52 -3.39
N VAL A 13 20.91 9.37 -2.77
CA VAL A 13 20.05 8.17 -2.85
C VAL A 13 18.65 8.45 -2.28
N THR A 14 18.58 9.04 -1.09
CA THR A 14 17.31 9.39 -0.46
C THR A 14 16.55 10.48 -1.21
N THR A 15 17.24 11.46 -1.80
CA THR A 15 16.61 12.48 -2.65
C THR A 15 16.09 11.89 -3.96
N CYS A 16 16.84 11.00 -4.62
CA CYS A 16 16.38 10.30 -5.81
C CYS A 16 15.15 9.42 -5.54
N MET A 17 15.07 8.79 -4.36
CA MET A 17 13.88 8.05 -3.94
C MET A 17 12.64 8.94 -3.92
N VAL A 18 12.72 10.12 -3.30
CA VAL A 18 11.61 11.08 -3.27
C VAL A 18 11.23 11.55 -4.68
N TRP A 19 12.21 11.89 -5.52
CA TRP A 19 11.92 12.30 -6.90
C TRP A 19 11.26 11.22 -7.74
N ARG A 20 11.60 9.94 -7.49
CA ARG A 20 10.90 8.82 -8.15
C ARG A 20 9.44 8.76 -7.74
N ILE A 21 9.12 8.97 -6.46
CA ILE A 21 7.74 9.08 -5.98
C ILE A 21 7.02 10.24 -6.68
N ASP A 22 7.63 11.44 -6.70
CA ASP A 22 7.06 12.63 -7.33
C ASP A 22 6.79 12.43 -8.84
N ALA A 23 7.65 11.64 -9.51
CA ALA A 23 7.51 11.29 -10.92
C ALA A 23 6.52 10.14 -11.18
N GLY A 24 5.99 9.49 -10.14
CA GLY A 24 5.11 8.32 -10.24
C GLY A 24 5.83 6.99 -10.49
N ASP A 25 7.17 6.96 -10.41
CA ASP A 25 7.98 5.74 -10.48
C ASP A 25 8.07 5.07 -9.09
N TYR A 26 6.95 4.50 -8.65
CA TYR A 26 6.87 3.90 -7.32
C TYR A 26 7.69 2.62 -7.18
N ALA A 27 7.80 1.82 -8.24
CA ALA A 27 8.64 0.62 -8.23
C ALA A 27 10.12 0.99 -8.01
N GLY A 28 10.63 1.95 -8.78
CA GLY A 28 11.99 2.45 -8.58
C GLY A 28 12.17 3.14 -7.22
N ALA A 29 11.14 3.80 -6.69
CA ALA A 29 11.19 4.36 -5.33
C ALA A 29 11.31 3.27 -4.26
N LEU A 30 10.60 2.15 -4.41
CA LEU A 30 10.68 1.01 -3.47
C LEU A 30 12.04 0.31 -3.53
N GLU A 31 12.65 0.19 -4.70
CA GLU A 31 14.02 -0.33 -4.82
C GLU A 31 15.03 0.50 -4.01
N LEU A 32 14.96 1.84 -4.16
CA LEU A 32 15.81 2.74 -3.38
C LEU A 32 15.43 2.73 -1.91
N GLY A 33 14.14 2.66 -1.59
CA GLY A 33 13.62 2.54 -0.23
C GLY A 33 14.17 1.32 0.50
N ALA A 34 14.18 0.16 -0.16
CA ALA A 34 14.75 -1.06 0.37
C ALA A 34 16.25 -0.94 0.66
N TYR A 35 16.99 -0.30 -0.24
CA TYR A 35 18.40 -0.01 -0.03
C TYR A 35 18.61 0.94 1.16
N VAL A 36 17.86 2.03 1.21
CA VAL A 36 17.91 3.05 2.28
C VAL A 36 17.62 2.43 3.64
N LEU A 37 16.56 1.61 3.75
CA LEU A 37 16.18 0.93 4.99
C LEU A 37 17.25 -0.10 5.42
N LYS A 38 17.75 -0.91 4.49
CA LYS A 38 18.80 -1.90 4.75
C LYS A 38 20.08 -1.26 5.28
N HIS A 39 20.47 -0.11 4.73
CA HIS A 39 21.69 0.60 5.10
C HIS A 39 21.47 1.67 6.19
N GLN A 40 20.23 1.83 6.69
CA GLN A 40 19.85 2.81 7.71
C GLN A 40 20.25 4.24 7.36
N LEU A 41 20.14 4.59 6.07
CA LEU A 41 20.51 5.92 5.60
C LEU A 41 19.54 6.96 6.17
N GLN A 42 20.08 8.10 6.58
CA GLN A 42 19.28 9.20 7.11
C GLN A 42 18.54 9.90 5.98
N MET A 43 17.27 10.25 6.21
CA MET A 43 16.58 11.17 5.32
C MET A 43 17.23 12.56 5.39
N PRO A 44 17.15 13.37 4.33
CA PRO A 44 17.63 14.75 4.39
C PRO A 44 16.95 15.52 5.51
N ASP A 45 17.67 16.42 6.21
CA ASP A 45 17.22 17.14 7.42
C ASP A 45 15.84 17.83 7.31
N ARG A 46 15.38 18.11 6.08
CA ARG A 46 14.04 18.65 5.80
C ARG A 46 12.90 17.68 6.09
N PHE A 47 13.17 16.39 6.22
CA PHE A 47 12.17 15.36 6.52
C PHE A 47 12.28 14.92 7.98
N THR A 48 11.21 15.15 8.74
CA THR A 48 11.09 14.69 10.13
C THR A 48 10.58 13.25 10.26
N ARG A 49 10.19 12.63 9.13
CA ARG A 49 9.55 11.31 9.07
C ARG A 49 10.55 10.24 8.60
N THR A 50 10.36 9.01 9.08
CA THR A 50 11.14 7.86 8.65
C THR A 50 10.90 7.55 7.18
N VAL A 51 11.86 6.89 6.52
CA VAL A 51 11.79 6.46 5.12
C VAL A 51 10.55 5.58 4.90
N GLY A 52 10.29 4.66 5.82
CA GLY A 52 9.12 3.79 5.77
C GLY A 52 7.80 4.56 5.85
N CYS A 53 7.73 5.62 6.67
CA CYS A 53 6.57 6.49 6.72
C CYS A 53 6.35 7.22 5.40
N VAL A 54 7.39 7.79 4.80
CA VAL A 54 7.29 8.51 3.51
C VAL A 54 6.82 7.58 2.40
N LEU A 55 7.45 6.40 2.27
CA LEU A 55 7.04 5.42 1.25
C LEU A 55 5.58 4.97 1.44
N ALA A 56 5.20 4.62 2.68
CA ALA A 56 3.84 4.17 2.97
C ALA A 56 2.80 5.27 2.69
N GLU A 57 3.07 6.51 3.09
CA GLU A 57 2.12 7.61 2.97
C GLU A 57 1.94 8.05 1.52
N GLU A 58 3.04 8.33 0.81
CA GLU A 58 2.97 8.87 -0.55
C GLU A 58 2.41 7.85 -1.54
N ILE A 59 2.81 6.57 -1.42
CA ILE A 59 2.32 5.51 -2.29
C ILE A 59 0.84 5.22 -1.98
N ALA A 60 0.44 5.18 -0.71
CA ALA A 60 -0.96 4.99 -0.35
C ALA A 60 -1.84 6.16 -0.82
N GLU A 61 -1.38 7.40 -0.67
CA GLU A 61 -2.13 8.59 -1.13
C GLU A 61 -2.26 8.58 -2.67
N ALA A 62 -1.17 8.28 -3.38
CA ALA A 62 -1.19 8.14 -4.83
C ALA A 62 -2.17 7.06 -5.30
N ALA A 63 -2.15 5.88 -4.67
CA ALA A 63 -3.07 4.80 -4.98
C ALA A 63 -4.52 5.18 -4.69
N LEU A 64 -4.81 5.79 -3.54
CA LEU A 64 -6.16 6.25 -3.20
C LEU A 64 -6.65 7.34 -4.16
N SER A 65 -5.77 8.24 -4.61
CA SER A 65 -6.06 9.26 -5.60
C SER A 65 -6.39 8.64 -6.97
N ALA A 66 -5.59 7.67 -7.42
CA ALA A 66 -5.82 6.93 -8.66
C ALA A 66 -7.16 6.16 -8.60
N GLN A 67 -7.42 5.45 -7.50
CA GLN A 67 -8.68 4.73 -7.28
C GLN A 67 -9.91 5.66 -7.30
N LYS A 68 -9.81 6.86 -6.70
CA LYS A 68 -10.90 7.86 -6.73
C LYS A 68 -11.18 8.39 -8.13
N THR A 69 -10.14 8.51 -8.96
CA THR A 69 -10.23 9.08 -10.31
C THR A 69 -10.38 8.03 -11.41
N GLY A 70 -10.47 6.75 -11.03
CA GLY A 70 -10.57 5.63 -11.96
C GLY A 70 -9.31 5.40 -12.80
N GLN A 71 -8.16 5.92 -12.35
CA GLN A 71 -6.88 5.70 -12.99
C GLN A 71 -6.28 4.35 -12.56
N PRO A 72 -5.54 3.68 -13.45
CA PRO A 72 -4.84 2.46 -13.08
C PRO A 72 -3.76 2.76 -12.04
N PHE A 73 -3.64 1.87 -11.06
CA PHE A 73 -2.54 1.84 -10.11
C PHE A 73 -2.11 0.40 -9.91
N ASP A 74 -0.82 0.14 -9.90
CA ASP A 74 -0.30 -1.22 -9.75
C ASP A 74 -0.49 -1.73 -8.30
N ALA A 75 -1.31 -2.77 -8.14
CA ALA A 75 -1.56 -3.39 -6.85
C ALA A 75 -0.29 -4.04 -6.26
N ALA A 76 0.66 -4.49 -7.10
CA ALA A 76 1.92 -5.06 -6.64
C ALA A 76 2.75 -4.02 -5.87
N VAL A 77 2.77 -2.76 -6.33
CA VAL A 77 3.45 -1.65 -5.65
C VAL A 77 2.90 -1.46 -4.23
N LEU A 78 1.58 -1.56 -4.02
CA LEU A 78 1.00 -1.47 -2.67
C LEU A 78 1.42 -2.64 -1.78
N ALA A 79 1.41 -3.86 -2.32
CA ALA A 79 1.79 -5.07 -1.59
C ALA A 79 3.28 -5.03 -1.19
N ASP A 80 4.14 -4.60 -2.11
CA ASP A 80 5.57 -4.43 -1.88
C ASP A 80 5.82 -3.33 -0.84
N THR A 81 5.08 -2.22 -0.90
CA THR A 81 5.16 -1.14 0.11
C THR A 81 4.78 -1.65 1.50
N ALA A 82 3.71 -2.44 1.60
CA ALA A 82 3.26 -3.02 2.86
C ALA A 82 4.29 -3.97 3.46
N THR A 83 4.88 -4.81 2.62
CA THR A 83 5.94 -5.75 3.00
C THR A 83 7.18 -5.00 3.46
N LEU A 84 7.64 -4.03 2.67
CA LEU A 84 8.86 -3.26 2.93
C LEU A 84 8.75 -2.44 4.21
N THR A 85 7.55 -1.93 4.53
CA THR A 85 7.32 -1.05 5.67
C THR A 85 6.72 -1.75 6.89
N ALA A 86 6.59 -3.09 6.87
CA ALA A 86 5.92 -3.85 7.92
C ALA A 86 6.55 -3.64 9.31
N GLU A 87 7.88 -3.54 9.38
CA GLU A 87 8.66 -3.36 10.61
C GLU A 87 8.98 -1.88 10.91
N GLN A 88 8.54 -0.96 10.06
CA GLN A 88 8.86 0.46 10.19
C GLN A 88 7.85 1.16 11.10
N ASP A 89 8.34 2.03 11.99
CA ASP A 89 7.48 2.88 12.79
C ASP A 89 6.88 4.01 11.94
N MET A 90 5.57 4.24 12.12
CA MET A 90 4.83 5.28 11.43
C MET A 90 3.52 5.59 12.17
N PRO A 91 2.92 6.77 11.97
CA PRO A 91 1.62 7.09 12.54
C PRO A 91 0.53 6.11 12.09
N ASP A 92 -0.37 5.78 13.01
CA ASP A 92 -1.51 4.88 12.74
C ASP A 92 -2.34 5.33 11.52
N GLU A 93 -2.47 6.64 11.30
CA GLU A 93 -3.15 7.20 10.13
C GLU A 93 -2.49 6.75 8.81
N VAL A 94 -1.16 6.77 8.74
CA VAL A 94 -0.40 6.37 7.54
C VAL A 94 -0.58 4.87 7.30
N ARG A 95 -0.44 4.06 8.36
CA ARG A 95 -0.65 2.61 8.28
C ARG A 95 -2.08 2.28 7.85
N ALA A 96 -3.07 3.00 8.38
CA ALA A 96 -4.47 2.84 8.01
C ALA A 96 -4.74 3.17 6.53
N LYS A 97 -4.14 4.25 6.00
CA LYS A 97 -4.26 4.62 4.58
C LYS A 97 -3.71 3.51 3.67
N LEU A 98 -2.56 2.93 4.01
CA LEU A 98 -1.97 1.84 3.23
C LEU A 98 -2.87 0.60 3.19
N HIS A 99 -3.38 0.15 4.33
CA HIS A 99 -4.35 -0.96 4.38
C HIS A 99 -5.64 -0.65 3.61
N LEU A 100 -6.14 0.58 3.68
CA LEU A 100 -7.31 1.00 2.90
C LEU A 100 -7.04 0.92 1.39
N ALA A 101 -5.87 1.39 0.94
CA ALA A 101 -5.48 1.36 -0.46
C ALA A 101 -5.35 -0.09 -0.98
N LEU A 102 -4.72 -0.97 -0.19
CA LEU A 102 -4.58 -2.40 -0.48
C LEU A 102 -5.92 -3.11 -0.65
N ALA A 103 -6.83 -2.90 0.31
CA ALA A 103 -8.13 -3.52 0.26
C ALA A 103 -8.92 -3.08 -0.97
N ARG A 104 -8.90 -1.78 -1.30
CA ARG A 104 -9.57 -1.25 -2.49
C ARG A 104 -8.98 -1.79 -3.79
N ALA A 105 -7.66 -1.85 -3.89
CA ALA A 105 -6.98 -2.41 -5.05
C ALA A 105 -7.34 -3.90 -5.23
N SER A 106 -7.34 -4.66 -4.14
CA SER A 106 -7.71 -6.09 -4.13
C SER A 106 -9.17 -6.30 -4.57
N LEU A 107 -10.10 -5.51 -4.03
CA LEU A 107 -11.52 -5.59 -4.39
C LEU A 107 -11.79 -5.14 -5.83
N ALA A 108 -11.02 -4.19 -6.36
CA ALA A 108 -11.13 -3.76 -7.75
C ALA A 108 -10.68 -4.86 -8.74
N GLY A 109 -9.78 -5.75 -8.31
CA GLY A 109 -9.37 -6.93 -9.09
C GLY A 109 -10.43 -8.04 -9.17
N ILE A 110 -11.45 -8.02 -8.31
CA ILE A 110 -12.55 -8.98 -8.36
C ILE A 110 -13.59 -8.49 -9.38
N THR A 111 -13.75 -9.26 -10.45
CA THR A 111 -14.79 -9.09 -11.48
C THR A 111 -15.87 -10.15 -11.32
N ASP A 112 -17.02 -9.97 -12.00
CA ASP A 112 -18.08 -11.01 -12.03
C ASP A 112 -17.63 -12.32 -12.71
N GLU A 113 -16.54 -12.28 -13.47
CA GLU A 113 -15.93 -13.44 -14.12
C GLU A 113 -14.89 -14.13 -13.23
N THR A 114 -14.52 -13.53 -12.09
CA THR A 114 -13.53 -14.11 -11.18
C THR A 114 -14.12 -15.34 -10.49
N PRO A 115 -13.51 -16.53 -10.62
CA PRO A 115 -13.98 -17.74 -9.96
C PRO A 115 -14.10 -17.56 -8.45
N ALA A 116 -15.14 -18.15 -7.84
CA ALA A 116 -15.43 -17.96 -6.41
C ALA A 116 -14.29 -18.44 -5.50
N ASP A 117 -13.60 -19.52 -5.87
CA ASP A 117 -12.43 -20.05 -5.18
C ASP A 117 -11.23 -19.08 -5.18
N GLN A 118 -11.12 -18.21 -6.20
CA GLN A 118 -10.11 -17.16 -6.27
C GLN A 118 -10.58 -15.85 -5.64
N ALA A 119 -11.86 -15.49 -5.83
CA ALA A 119 -12.43 -14.26 -5.28
C ALA A 119 -12.59 -14.30 -3.75
N GLN A 120 -12.88 -15.47 -3.18
CA GLN A 120 -13.08 -15.66 -1.74
C GLN A 120 -11.85 -15.29 -0.88
N PRO A 121 -10.64 -15.80 -1.15
CA PRO A 121 -9.45 -15.42 -0.37
C PRO A 121 -9.09 -13.93 -0.56
N ILE A 122 -9.28 -13.37 -1.76
CA ILE A 122 -9.04 -11.94 -2.03
C ILE A 122 -10.01 -11.07 -1.20
N ALA A 123 -11.31 -11.42 -1.20
CA ALA A 123 -12.31 -10.71 -0.41
C ALA A 123 -12.04 -10.84 1.10
N ALA A 124 -11.58 -12.00 1.57
CA ALA A 124 -11.22 -12.22 2.97
C ALA A 124 -10.02 -11.36 3.40
N ALA A 125 -8.97 -11.30 2.57
CA ALA A 125 -7.82 -10.42 2.80
C ALA A 125 -8.23 -8.94 2.83
N ALA A 126 -9.05 -8.50 1.87
CA ALA A 126 -9.56 -7.14 1.84
C ALA A 126 -10.39 -6.77 3.09
N VAL A 127 -11.21 -7.69 3.61
CA VAL A 127 -11.93 -7.49 4.87
C VAL A 127 -10.96 -7.32 6.04
N ALA A 128 -9.92 -8.16 6.13
CA ALA A 128 -8.92 -8.06 7.20
C ALA A 128 -8.15 -6.72 7.14
N ASP A 129 -7.75 -6.28 5.94
CA ASP A 129 -7.11 -4.99 5.73
C ASP A 129 -8.03 -3.82 6.12
N LEU A 130 -9.31 -3.85 5.75
CA LEU A 130 -10.28 -2.81 6.11
C LEU A 130 -10.53 -2.75 7.62
N GLN A 131 -10.64 -3.90 8.27
CA GLN A 131 -10.76 -3.98 9.72
C GLN A 131 -9.51 -3.40 10.40
N ARG A 132 -8.31 -3.71 9.89
CA ARG A 132 -7.05 -3.16 10.40
C ARG A 132 -6.98 -1.66 10.21
N ALA A 133 -7.35 -1.16 9.03
CA ALA A 133 -7.39 0.27 8.74
C ALA A 133 -8.33 1.03 9.66
N ILE A 134 -9.52 0.50 9.93
CA ILE A 134 -10.52 1.12 10.81
C ILE A 134 -10.08 1.08 12.28
N ALA A 135 -9.44 -0.02 12.72
CA ALA A 135 -8.92 -0.14 14.08
C ALA A 135 -7.81 0.87 14.36
N LEU A 136 -6.94 1.12 13.38
CA LEU A 136 -5.86 2.11 13.47
C LEU A 136 -6.39 3.54 13.35
N HIS A 137 -7.30 3.80 12.40
CA HIS A 137 -7.87 5.13 12.20
C HIS A 137 -9.34 5.04 11.79
N GLY A 138 -10.25 5.19 12.77
CA GLY A 138 -11.70 5.03 12.55
C GLY A 138 -12.34 6.00 11.55
N SER A 139 -11.63 7.07 11.19
CA SER A 139 -12.03 8.09 10.20
C SER A 139 -11.33 7.91 8.84
N CYS A 140 -10.66 6.77 8.59
CA CYS A 140 -9.98 6.49 7.32
C CYS A 140 -10.91 6.38 6.10
N GLY A 141 -12.23 6.24 6.32
CA GLY A 141 -13.21 6.11 5.24
C GLY A 141 -13.49 4.68 4.79
N GLY A 142 -12.90 3.67 5.43
CA GLY A 142 -13.06 2.25 5.07
C GLY A 142 -14.38 1.59 5.49
N LYS A 143 -15.25 2.24 6.26
CA LYS A 143 -16.49 1.61 6.80
C LYS A 143 -17.44 1.11 5.70
N LYS A 144 -17.69 1.93 4.68
CA LYS A 144 -18.54 1.54 3.54
C LYS A 144 -17.90 0.44 2.69
N ASP A 145 -16.58 0.51 2.54
CA ASP A 145 -15.82 -0.50 1.81
C ASP A 145 -15.86 -1.85 2.55
N LEU A 146 -15.80 -1.84 3.88
CA LEU A 146 -15.90 -3.04 4.71
C LEU A 146 -17.26 -3.71 4.53
N GLU A 147 -18.36 -2.96 4.63
CA GLU A 147 -19.70 -3.50 4.40
C GLU A 147 -19.85 -4.13 3.00
N ARG A 148 -19.21 -3.53 1.98
CA ARG A 148 -19.20 -4.08 0.62
C ARG A 148 -18.36 -5.35 0.53
N ALA A 149 -17.17 -5.34 1.13
CA ALA A 149 -16.25 -6.47 1.13
C ALA A 149 -16.83 -7.69 1.85
N GLU A 150 -17.50 -7.49 3.00
CA GLU A 150 -18.17 -8.56 3.75
C GLU A 150 -19.32 -9.18 2.94
N ARG A 151 -20.08 -8.38 2.19
CA ARG A 151 -21.13 -8.90 1.29
C ARG A 151 -20.55 -9.74 0.16
N LEU A 152 -19.45 -9.28 -0.46
CA LEU A 152 -18.74 -10.04 -1.49
C LEU A 152 -18.18 -11.35 -0.92
N LEU A 153 -17.53 -11.29 0.24
CA LEU A 153 -17.01 -12.48 0.92
C LEU A 153 -18.14 -13.49 1.21
N LYS A 154 -19.30 -13.02 1.67
CA LYS A 154 -20.47 -13.87 1.89
C LYS A 154 -21.01 -14.47 0.58
N LYS A 155 -21.03 -13.70 -0.52
CA LYS A 155 -21.42 -14.19 -1.85
C LYS A 155 -20.54 -15.38 -2.25
N PHE A 156 -19.22 -15.23 -2.19
CA PHE A 156 -18.27 -16.26 -2.62
C PHE A 156 -18.10 -17.42 -1.62
N SER A 157 -18.40 -17.22 -0.33
CA SER A 157 -18.38 -18.30 0.66
C SER A 157 -19.60 -19.22 0.60
N VAL A 158 -20.70 -18.77 -0.03
CA VAL A 158 -21.95 -19.54 -0.19
C VAL A 158 -21.99 -20.27 -1.55
N GLU A 159 -21.04 -20.00 -2.45
CA GLU A 159 -21.01 -20.54 -3.81
C GLU A 159 -20.10 -21.77 -3.97
N PRO A 160 -20.44 -22.94 -3.36
CA PRO A 160 -20.09 -24.22 -3.94
C PRO A 160 -21.38 -25.01 -4.23
N ALA A 161 -22.13 -24.62 -5.26
CA ALA A 161 -23.23 -25.44 -5.80
C ALA A 161 -23.55 -25.01 -7.24
N GLY A 162 -22.73 -25.45 -8.18
CA GLY A 162 -22.89 -25.12 -9.59
C GLY A 162 -22.18 -26.05 -10.56
N THR A 163 -21.99 -27.34 -10.21
CA THR A 163 -21.80 -28.37 -11.24
C THR A 163 -23.15 -28.60 -11.90
N ASN A 164 -23.44 -27.84 -12.96
CA ASN A 164 -24.49 -28.17 -13.90
C ASN A 164 -23.85 -28.68 -15.20
N ALA A 165 -24.25 -29.91 -15.54
CA ALA A 165 -23.97 -30.72 -16.74
C ALA A 165 -22.79 -31.71 -16.64
#